data_AF-K5DNE2-F1
#
_entry.id   AF-K5DNE2-F1
#
_cell.length_a   1.000
_cell.length_b   1.000
_cell.length_c   1.000
_cell.angle_alpha   90.00
_cell.angle_beta   90.00
_cell.angle_gamma   90.00
#
_symmetry.space_group_name_H-M   'P 1'
#
loop_
_entity.id
_entity.type
_entity.pdbx_description
1 polymer ?
#
loop_
_entity_poly.entity_id
_entity_poly.type
_entity_poly.pdbx_seq_one_letter_code
_entity_poly.pdbx_strand_id
1 'polypeptide(L)' 'MAVAGHPEFYTRFGFRPILDFGVQHCFDGMPDDVFFLRGLQTTFPDHFENGRLVYSNAFGRQDRFA' A
#
# COMPACT_ATOMS: atom_id res chain seq x y z
N MET A 1 -5.35 2.73 -6.77
CA MET A 1 -3.93 2.78 -7.15
C MET A 1 -3.10 2.85 -5.88
N ALA A 2 -2.02 2.06 -5.81
CA ALA A 2 -1.12 1.98 -4.66
C ALA A 2 0.31 2.37 -5.06
N VAL A 3 1.01 3.13 -4.22
CA VAL A 3 2.40 3.59 -4.45
C VAL A 3 3.19 3.51 -3.16
N ALA A 4 4.52 3.40 -3.29
CA ALA A 4 5.46 3.49 -2.17
C ALA A 4 6.42 4.65 -2.37
N GLY A 5 6.72 5.39 -1.31
CA GLY A 5 7.78 6.41 -1.27
C GLY A 5 7.59 7.44 -0.15
N HIS A 6 8.14 8.64 -0.30
CA HIS A 6 8.24 9.58 0.81
C HIS A 6 6.87 10.17 1.22
N PRO A 7 6.55 10.25 2.53
CA PRO A 7 5.24 10.72 3.02
C PRO A 7 4.85 12.12 2.56
N GLU A 8 5.82 13.02 2.48
CA GLU A 8 5.58 14.40 2.07
C GLU A 8 5.42 14.60 0.56
N PHE A 9 5.74 13.58 -0.25
CA PHE A 9 5.69 13.70 -1.70
C PHE A 9 4.32 13.32 -2.26
N TYR A 10 3.81 12.12 -1.93
CA TYR A 10 2.60 11.59 -2.56
C TYR A 10 1.31 12.23 -2.06
N THR A 11 1.29 12.75 -0.84
CA THR A 11 0.15 13.48 -0.26
C THR A 11 -0.27 14.68 -1.10
N ARG A 12 0.68 15.31 -1.83
CA ARG A 12 0.43 16.42 -2.76
C ARG A 12 -0.48 16.06 -3.94
N PHE A 13 -0.62 14.77 -4.23
CA PHE A 13 -1.40 14.25 -5.36
C PHE A 13 -2.69 13.54 -4.93
N GLY A 14 -3.15 13.75 -3.69
CA GLY A 14 -4.37 13.16 -3.16
C GLY A 14 -4.23 11.68 -2.78
N PHE A 15 -3.01 11.20 -2.59
CA PHE A 15 -2.76 9.92 -1.95
C PHE A 15 -2.85 10.07 -0.43
N ARG A 16 -3.34 9.02 0.24
CA ARG A 16 -3.37 8.93 1.70
C ARG A 16 -2.63 7.67 2.17
N PRO A 17 -2.00 7.69 3.36
CA PRO A 17 -1.36 6.50 3.92
C PRO A 17 -2.29 5.29 3.93
N ILE A 18 -1.76 4.10 3.68
CA ILE A 18 -2.57 2.86 3.71
C ILE A 18 -3.16 2.59 5.11
N LEU A 19 -2.47 3.06 6.15
CA LEU A 19 -2.87 2.90 7.54
C LEU A 19 -4.20 3.60 7.85
N ASP A 20 -4.52 4.71 7.16
CA ASP A 20 -5.80 5.43 7.30
C ASP A 20 -7.01 4.55 6.89
N PHE A 21 -6.75 3.47 6.16
CA PHE A 21 -7.76 2.52 5.69
C PHE A 21 -7.74 1.20 6.47
N GLY A 22 -6.93 1.11 7.53
CA GLY A 22 -6.74 -0.14 8.29
C GLY A 22 -5.98 -1.22 7.50
N VAL A 23 -5.17 -0.81 6.52
CA VAL A 23 -4.47 -1.71 5.60
C VAL A 23 -2.99 -1.78 5.97
N GLN A 24 -2.41 -2.97 5.89
CA GLN A 24 -0.97 -3.23 6.10
C GLN A 24 -0.29 -3.67 4.79
N HIS A 25 1.05 -3.59 4.71
CA HIS A 25 1.84 -4.10 3.57
C HIS A 25 2.67 -5.34 3.95
N CYS A 26 2.96 -6.18 2.96
CA CYS A 26 3.67 -7.44 3.18
C CYS A 26 5.19 -7.39 2.94
N PHE A 27 5.78 -6.23 2.63
CA PHE A 27 7.24 -6.09 2.46
C PHE A 27 7.98 -6.04 3.80
N ASP A 28 8.91 -6.97 4.01
CA ASP A 28 9.78 -7.00 5.19
C ASP A 28 10.86 -5.90 5.16
N GLY A 29 11.20 -5.34 6.32
CA GLY A 29 12.18 -4.25 6.45
C GLY A 29 11.73 -2.87 5.93
N MET A 30 10.51 -2.74 5.40
CA MET A 30 9.95 -1.46 4.95
C MET A 30 9.12 -0.79 6.06
N PRO A 31 9.20 0.54 6.21
CA PRO A 31 8.35 1.27 7.15
C PRO A 31 6.86 1.23 6.77
N ASP A 32 5.98 1.27 7.76
CA ASP A 32 4.53 1.25 7.54
C ASP A 32 3.98 2.55 6.94
N ASP A 33 4.72 3.65 7.04
CA ASP A 33 4.33 5.01 6.62
C ASP A 33 4.77 5.37 5.20
N VAL A 34 5.43 4.45 4.46
CA VAL A 34 5.87 4.71 3.08
C VAL A 34 4.89 4.24 2.01
N PHE A 35 3.76 3.63 2.37
CA PHE A 35 2.78 3.12 1.40
C PHE A 35 1.50 3.96 1.39
N PHE A 36 1.01 4.25 0.18
CA PHE A 36 -0.12 5.14 -0.02
C PHE A 36 -1.13 4.61 -1.03
N LEU A 37 -2.39 4.96 -0.79
CA LEU A 37 -3.51 4.65 -1.66
C LEU A 37 -4.13 5.93 -2.21
N ARG A 38 -4.51 5.87 -3.47
CA ARG A 38 -5.43 6.82 -4.09
C ARG A 38 -6.55 6.04 -4.77
N GLY A 39 -7.77 6.30 -4.32
CA GLY A 39 -8.97 5.80 -4.96
C GLY A 39 -9.14 6.45 -6.32
N LEU A 40 -9.20 5.63 -7.38
CA LEU A 40 -9.80 6.03 -8.66
C LEU A 40 -11.28 5.64 -8.69
N GLN A 41 -11.68 4.68 -7.84
CA GLN A 41 -13.03 4.23 -7.54
C GLN A 41 -13.12 3.87 -6.04
N THR A 42 -14.34 3.80 -5.50
CA THR A 42 -14.62 3.56 -4.07
C THR A 42 -14.24 2.15 -3.59
N THR A 43 -13.95 1.23 -4.52
CA THR A 43 -13.60 -0.17 -4.26
C THR A 43 -12.25 -0.51 -4.87
N PHE A 44 -11.46 -1.30 -4.13
CA PHE A 44 -10.15 -1.77 -4.54
C PHE A 44 -10.09 -3.30 -4.53
N PRO A 45 -10.71 -3.98 -5.52
CA PRO A 45 -10.86 -5.44 -5.46
C PRO A 45 -9.54 -6.22 -5.63
N ASP A 46 -8.59 -5.73 -6.45
CA ASP A 46 -7.51 -6.59 -6.95
C ASP A 46 -6.15 -6.42 -6.25
N HIS A 47 -6.05 -5.53 -5.25
CA HIS A 47 -4.79 -5.25 -4.55
C HIS A 47 -4.80 -5.67 -3.09
N PHE A 48 -5.89 -6.27 -2.62
CA PHE A 48 -6.11 -6.53 -1.22
C PHE A 48 -6.42 -8.00 -0.98
N GLU A 49 -5.56 -8.66 -0.21
CA GLU A 49 -5.85 -10.00 0.32
C GLU A 49 -5.89 -9.91 1.85
N ASN A 50 -7.02 -10.29 2.44
CA ASN A 50 -7.19 -10.32 3.90
C ASN A 50 -6.84 -8.99 4.60
N GLY A 51 -7.19 -7.85 3.99
CA GLY A 51 -6.88 -6.51 4.51
C GLY A 51 -5.43 -6.05 4.30
N ARG A 52 -4.65 -6.79 3.50
CA ARG A 52 -3.24 -6.49 3.22
C ARG A 52 -3.06 -6.06 1.77
N LEU A 53 -2.24 -5.04 1.56
CA LEU A 53 -1.83 -4.58 0.25
C LEU A 53 -0.83 -5.56 -0.36
N VAL A 54 -1.21 -6.18 -1.48
CA VAL A 54 -0.39 -7.13 -2.24
C VAL A 54 -0.11 -6.56 -3.62
N TYR A 55 1.16 -6.47 -3.97
CA TYR A 55 1.64 -6.10 -5.30
C TYR A 55 1.87 -7.34 -6.15
N SER A 56 1.95 -7.15 -7.46
CA SER A 56 2.45 -8.17 -8.39
C SER A 56 3.78 -8.77 -7.92
N ASN A 57 4.01 -10.05 -8.21
CA ASN A 57 5.26 -10.76 -7.93
C ASN A 57 6.51 -10.08 -8.54
N ALA A 58 6.34 -9.19 -9.53
CA ALA A 58 7.41 -8.38 -10.10
C ALA A 58 8.11 -7.47 -9.06
N PHE A 59 7.43 -7.13 -7.95
CA PHE A 59 8.00 -6.33 -6.86
C PHE A 59 8.79 -7.15 -5.84
N GLY A 60 8.94 -8.46 -6.06
CA GLY A 60 9.72 -9.35 -5.21
C GLY A 60 8.93 -9.91 -4.03
N ARG A 61 9.66 -10.22 -2.95
CA ARG A 61 9.16 -10.98 -1.80
C ARG A 61 8.25 -10.13 -0.91
N GLN A 62 7.09 -10.69 -0.57
CA GLN A 62 6.01 -10.02 0.17
C GLN A 62 5.46 -10.94 1.27
N ASP A 63 6.34 -11.37 2.17
CA ASP A 63 6.12 -12.43 3.17
C ASP A 63 6.29 -11.96 4.62
N ARG A 64 6.21 -10.64 4.90
CA ARG A 64 6.35 -10.07 6.25
C ARG A 64 5.46 -10.74 7.32
N PHE A 65 4.33 -11.32 6.92
CA PHE A 65 3.36 -11.96 7.81
C PHE A 65 3.06 -13.42 7.45
N ALA A 66 3.94 -14.06 6.68
CA ALA A 66 3.85 -15.48 6.35
C ALA A 66 4.41 -16.37 7.46
#